data_AF-A0A151U1K1-F1
#
_entry.id   AF-A0A151U1K1-F1
#
_cell.length_a   1.000
_cell.length_b   1.000
_cell.length_c   1.000
_cell.angle_alpha   90.00
_cell.angle_beta   90.00
_cell.angle_gamma   90.00
#
_symmetry.space_group_name_H-M   'P 1'
#
loop_
_entity.id
_entity.type
_entity.pdbx_description
1 polymer ?
#
loop_
_entity_poly.entity_id
_entity_poly.type
_entity_poly.pdbx_seq_one_letter_code
_entity_poly.pdbx_strand_id
1 'polypeptide(L)'
;MPVASKIEFCKFCRTWAGQDGEMYRKTEGGEKEVEGRVPLPWELLQPVIRILGHCLLGPNNRDVELFDAASEACRCLFARTMHDVNPKAILPIRSLMTLSNNLMDKTQLDPTELPFTDVISL
;
A
#
# COMPACT_ATOMS: atom_id res chain seq x y z
N MET A 1 -5.61 -2.50 -14.87
CA MET A 1 -4.81 -3.62 -14.33
C MET A 1 -5.76 -4.57 -13.60
N PRO A 2 -5.73 -5.88 -13.90
CA PRO A 2 -6.50 -6.90 -13.19
C PRO A 2 -6.21 -6.89 -11.69
N VAL A 3 -7.18 -7.33 -10.86
CA VAL A 3 -7.03 -7.35 -9.40
C VAL A 3 -5.85 -8.22 -8.96
N ALA A 4 -5.70 -9.41 -9.54
CA ALA A 4 -4.57 -10.32 -9.25
C ALA A 4 -3.20 -9.63 -9.42
N SER A 5 -2.99 -8.92 -10.54
CA SER A 5 -1.74 -8.19 -10.79
C SER A 5 -1.51 -7.04 -9.80
N LYS A 6 -2.58 -6.41 -9.31
CA LYS A 6 -2.47 -5.38 -8.25
C LYS A 6 -2.07 -5.99 -6.92
N ILE A 7 -2.65 -7.13 -6.54
CA ILE A 7 -2.30 -7.85 -5.31
C ILE A 7 -0.83 -8.28 -5.35
N GLU A 8 -0.39 -8.86 -6.46
CA GLU A 8 1.00 -9.26 -6.67
C GLU A 8 1.95 -8.06 -6.59
N PHE A 9 1.60 -6.94 -7.24
CA PHE A 9 2.35 -5.69 -7.12
C PHE A 9 2.47 -5.19 -5.68
N CYS A 10 1.39 -5.26 -4.88
CA CYS A 10 1.44 -4.88 -3.46
C CYS A 10 2.38 -5.80 -2.66
N LYS A 11 2.37 -7.11 -2.94
CA LYS A 11 3.28 -8.09 -2.34
C LYS A 11 4.74 -7.76 -2.69
N PHE A 12 5.05 -7.43 -3.94
CA PHE A 12 6.39 -6.97 -4.34
C PHE A 12 6.82 -5.70 -3.63
N CYS A 13 5.92 -4.70 -3.51
CA CYS A 13 6.22 -3.46 -2.79
C CYS A 13 6.61 -3.70 -1.34
N ARG A 14 5.95 -4.66 -0.67
CA ARG A 14 6.29 -5.09 0.70
C ARG A 14 7.69 -5.69 0.77
N THR A 15 8.01 -6.58 -0.16
CA THR A 15 9.34 -7.22 -0.24
C THR A 15 10.44 -6.18 -0.51
N TRP A 16 10.23 -5.29 -1.50
CA TRP A 16 11.18 -4.23 -1.84
C TRP A 16 11.37 -3.19 -0.73
N ALA A 17 10.38 -3.03 0.16
CA ALA A 17 10.51 -2.18 1.34
C ALA A 17 11.54 -2.72 2.34
N GLY A 18 11.82 -4.04 2.30
CA GLY A 18 12.80 -4.70 3.16
C GLY A 18 12.25 -5.25 4.46
N GLN A 19 10.94 -5.54 4.52
CA GLN A 19 10.19 -6.17 5.63
C GLN A 19 10.61 -5.72 7.04
N ASP A 20 9.77 -4.89 7.69
CA ASP A 20 9.97 -4.43 9.07
C ASP A 20 10.35 -5.57 10.02
N GLY A 21 11.64 -5.70 10.36
CA GLY A 21 12.10 -6.42 11.55
C GLY A 21 12.52 -7.89 11.41
N GLU A 22 12.58 -8.49 10.23
CA GLU A 22 12.99 -9.91 10.08
C GLU A 22 14.43 -10.08 9.56
N MET A 23 15.37 -9.26 10.05
CA MET A 23 16.79 -9.45 9.76
C MET A 23 17.39 -10.66 10.53
N TYR A 24 16.64 -11.26 11.46
CA TYR A 24 17.15 -12.30 12.38
C TYR A 24 16.33 -13.59 12.50
N ARG A 25 15.32 -13.86 11.65
CA ARG A 25 14.84 -15.26 11.55
C ARG A 25 15.84 -16.06 10.74
N LYS A 26 16.80 -16.63 11.47
CA LYS A 26 17.63 -17.77 11.02
C LYS A 26 16.66 -18.88 10.62
N THR A 27 16.24 -18.90 9.36
CA THR A 27 15.51 -20.03 8.80
C THR A 27 16.56 -21.11 8.61
N GLU A 28 16.58 -22.08 9.52
CA GLU A 28 17.39 -23.28 9.34
C GLU A 28 16.94 -23.97 8.03
N GLY A 29 17.88 -24.11 7.10
CA GLY A 29 17.86 -25.19 6.11
C GLY A 29 16.93 -25.06 4.90
N GLY A 30 16.90 -23.92 4.21
CA GLY A 30 16.35 -23.87 2.85
C GLY A 30 16.86 -22.66 2.08
N GLU A 31 17.38 -22.90 0.88
CA GLU A 31 17.76 -21.85 -0.09
C GLU A 31 16.54 -20.97 -0.38
N LYS A 32 16.39 -19.88 0.37
CA LYS A 32 15.44 -18.82 0.04
C LYS A 32 16.23 -17.75 -0.70
N GLU A 33 15.83 -17.48 -1.94
CA GLU A 33 16.30 -16.30 -2.65
C GLU A 33 16.14 -15.09 -1.72
N VAL A 34 17.23 -14.37 -1.50
CA VAL A 34 17.23 -13.19 -0.65
C VAL A 34 16.53 -12.09 -1.43
N GLU A 35 15.19 -12.12 -1.46
CA GLU A 35 14.39 -11.02 -1.97
C GLU A 35 14.51 -9.85 -0.98
N GLY A 36 15.65 -9.17 -1.06
CA GLY A 36 16.04 -8.09 -0.17
C GLY A 36 15.48 -6.74 -0.60
N ARG A 37 15.55 -5.78 0.33
CA ARG A 37 15.27 -4.37 0.08
C ARG A 37 15.94 -3.91 -1.22
N VAL A 38 15.16 -3.43 -2.18
CA VAL A 38 15.67 -2.89 -3.46
C VAL A 38 15.82 -1.38 -3.34
N PRO A 39 16.92 -0.77 -3.86
CA PRO A 39 17.02 0.67 -4.00
C PRO A 39 15.87 1.21 -4.84
N LEU A 40 15.00 2.00 -4.22
CA LEU A 40 13.85 2.63 -4.87
C LEU A 40 14.04 4.14 -4.83
N PRO A 41 14.69 4.73 -5.85
CA PRO A 41 14.80 6.16 -5.99
C PRO A 41 13.41 6.79 -6.12
N TRP A 42 13.34 8.09 -5.87
CA TRP A 42 12.08 8.83 -5.81
C TRP A 42 11.25 8.71 -7.09
N GLU A 43 11.90 8.66 -8.25
CA GLU A 43 11.31 8.55 -9.59
C GLU A 43 10.53 7.24 -9.77
N LEU A 44 10.97 6.16 -9.12
CA LEU A 44 10.25 4.89 -9.10
C LEU A 44 9.20 4.85 -7.99
N LEU A 45 9.44 5.55 -6.88
CA LEU A 45 8.52 5.57 -5.77
C LEU A 45 7.24 6.36 -6.08
N GLN A 46 7.33 7.41 -6.89
CA GLN A 46 6.17 8.19 -7.34
C GLN A 46 5.05 7.33 -7.98
N PRO A 47 5.32 6.55 -9.04
CA PRO A 47 4.30 5.68 -9.63
C PRO A 47 3.84 4.58 -8.67
N VAL A 48 4.73 4.06 -7.81
CA VAL A 48 4.36 3.08 -6.78
C VAL A 48 3.29 3.64 -5.84
N ILE A 49 3.51 4.85 -5.29
CA ILE A 49 2.55 5.51 -4.40
C ILE A 49 1.21 5.74 -5.12
N ARG A 50 1.25 6.12 -6.41
CA ARG A 50 0.03 6.34 -7.19
C ARG A 50 -0.77 5.05 -7.40
N ILE A 51 -0.10 3.95 -7.73
CA ILE A 51 -0.75 2.65 -7.91
C ILE A 51 -1.38 2.20 -6.59
N LEU A 52 -0.65 2.31 -5.47
CA LEU A 52 -1.18 1.99 -4.14
C LEU A 52 -2.38 2.86 -3.77
N GLY A 53 -2.34 4.15 -4.13
CA GLY A 53 -3.47 5.06 -4.01
C GLY A 53 -4.71 4.56 -4.75
N HIS A 54 -4.55 4.05 -5.97
CA HIS A 54 -5.65 3.43 -6.71
C HIS A 54 -6.12 2.09 -6.14
N CYS A 55 -5.25 1.33 -5.46
CA CYS A 55 -5.64 0.10 -4.79
C CYS A 55 -6.49 0.38 -3.54
N LEU A 56 -6.13 1.42 -2.78
CA LEU A 56 -6.81 1.78 -1.53
C LEU A 56 -8.07 2.63 -1.74
N LEU A 57 -8.01 3.60 -2.65
CA LEU A 57 -9.01 4.68 -2.77
C LEU A 57 -9.68 4.72 -4.15
N GLY A 58 -9.43 3.72 -5.00
CA GLY A 58 -10.03 3.66 -6.32
C GLY A 58 -11.54 3.36 -6.25
N PRO A 59 -12.35 3.81 -7.23
CA PRO A 59 -13.80 3.59 -7.24
C PRO A 59 -14.21 2.10 -7.23
N ASN A 60 -13.31 1.22 -7.68
CA ASN A 60 -13.52 -0.23 -7.75
C ASN A 60 -12.69 -1.01 -6.72
N ASN A 61 -12.50 -0.46 -5.51
CA ASN A 61 -11.69 -1.02 -4.41
C ASN A 61 -12.46 -2.02 -3.51
N ARG A 62 -13.47 -2.71 -4.03
CA ARG A 62 -14.35 -3.60 -3.24
C ARG A 62 -13.69 -4.92 -2.81
N ASP A 63 -12.46 -5.16 -3.25
CA ASP A 63 -11.72 -6.38 -2.95
C ASP A 63 -10.91 -6.19 -1.65
N VAL A 64 -11.30 -6.94 -0.62
CA VAL A 64 -10.68 -6.86 0.72
C VAL A 64 -9.22 -7.32 0.68
N GLU A 65 -8.89 -8.37 -0.09
CA GLU A 65 -7.51 -8.86 -0.18
C GLU A 65 -6.61 -7.81 -0.82
N LEU A 66 -7.10 -7.12 -1.85
CA LEU A 66 -6.39 -6.01 -2.49
C LEU A 66 -6.18 -4.84 -1.52
N PHE A 67 -7.21 -4.47 -0.76
CA PHE A 67 -7.11 -3.39 0.22
C PHE A 67 -6.08 -3.72 1.32
N ASP A 68 -6.13 -4.92 1.87
CA ASP A 68 -5.22 -5.36 2.93
C ASP A 68 -3.78 -5.44 2.42
N ALA A 69 -3.57 -6.01 1.24
CA ALA A 69 -2.25 -6.08 0.61
C ALA A 69 -1.69 -4.68 0.33
N ALA A 70 -2.52 -3.75 -0.14
CA ALA A 70 -2.10 -2.37 -0.40
C ALA A 70 -1.81 -1.58 0.88
N SER A 71 -2.59 -1.81 1.94
CA SER A 71 -2.39 -1.19 3.26
C SER A 71 -1.07 -1.62 3.87
N GLU A 72 -0.79 -2.92 3.84
CA GLU A 72 0.48 -3.47 4.34
C GLU A 72 1.67 -2.99 3.50
N ALA A 73 1.53 -2.92 2.18
CA ALA A 73 2.55 -2.35 1.30
C ALA A 73 2.84 -0.87 1.65
N CYS A 74 1.81 -0.06 1.87
CA CYS A 74 1.97 1.33 2.30
C CYS A 74 2.68 1.44 3.64
N ARG A 75 2.33 0.59 4.61
CA ARG A 75 2.95 0.56 5.94
C ARG A 75 4.45 0.25 5.86
N CYS A 76 4.83 -0.79 5.11
CA CYS A 76 6.24 -1.15 4.94
C CYS A 76 7.03 -0.08 4.17
N LEU A 77 6.48 0.46 3.08
CA LEU A 77 7.12 1.54 2.35
C LEU A 77 7.26 2.80 3.21
N PHE A 78 6.27 3.11 4.04
CA PHE A 78 6.33 4.23 4.98
C PHE A 78 7.51 4.05 5.95
N ALA A 79 7.63 2.88 6.59
CA ALA A 79 8.75 2.56 7.47
C ALA A 79 10.10 2.71 6.76
N ARG A 80 10.21 2.22 5.51
CA ARG A 80 11.40 2.45 4.68
C ARG A 80 11.69 3.93 4.48
N THR A 81 10.68 4.74 4.12
CA THR A 81 10.90 6.17 3.83
C THR A 81 11.29 6.98 5.05
N MET A 82 10.87 6.54 6.24
CA MET A 82 11.33 7.06 7.52
C MET A 82 12.79 6.70 7.78
N HIS A 83 13.18 5.44 7.52
CA HIS A 83 14.57 5.00 7.62
C HIS A 83 15.50 5.73 6.63
N ASP A 84 15.03 5.98 5.41
CA ASP A 84 15.76 6.72 4.37
C ASP A 84 15.73 8.24 4.56
N VAL A 85 14.93 8.74 5.51
CA VAL A 85 14.71 10.17 5.74
C VAL A 85 14.35 10.91 4.44
N ASN A 86 13.45 10.34 3.64
CA ASN A 86 13.02 10.91 2.35
C ASN A 86 11.74 11.76 2.52
N PRO A 87 11.85 13.09 2.72
CA PRO A 87 10.68 13.93 2.99
C PRO A 87 9.67 13.97 1.84
N LYS A 88 10.14 13.83 0.58
CA LYS A 88 9.27 13.81 -0.60
C LYS A 88 8.31 12.61 -0.58
N ALA A 89 8.72 11.51 0.05
CA ALA A 89 7.94 10.28 0.12
C ALA A 89 7.19 10.09 1.45
N ILE A 90 7.75 10.59 2.56
CA ILE A 90 7.14 10.50 3.89
C ILE A 90 5.72 11.09 3.90
N LEU A 91 5.55 12.30 3.35
CA LEU A 91 4.25 12.98 3.40
C LEU A 91 3.19 12.25 2.54
N PRO A 92 3.43 11.94 1.25
CA PRO A 92 2.43 11.27 0.44
C PRO A 92 2.00 9.89 0.97
N ILE A 93 2.95 9.08 1.45
CA ILE A 93 2.63 7.73 1.96
C ILE A 93 1.86 7.82 3.28
N ARG A 94 2.27 8.72 4.20
CA ARG A 94 1.53 8.94 5.45
C ARG A 94 0.11 9.43 5.18
N SER A 95 -0.05 10.41 4.29
CA SER A 95 -1.37 10.92 3.91
C SER A 95 -2.26 9.82 3.33
N LEU A 96 -1.71 8.97 2.46
CA LEU A 96 -2.43 7.85 1.88
C LEU A 96 -2.91 6.86 2.95
N MET A 97 -2.03 6.50 3.89
CA MET A 97 -2.35 5.58 4.99
C MET A 97 -3.39 6.15 5.97
N THR A 98 -3.32 7.45 6.28
CA THR A 98 -4.36 8.12 7.08
C THR A 98 -5.70 8.14 6.35
N LEU A 99 -5.72 8.45 5.05
CA LEU A 99 -6.93 8.48 4.25
C LEU A 99 -7.59 7.09 4.15
N SER A 100 -6.79 6.03 3.94
CA SER A 100 -7.31 4.67 3.86
C SER A 100 -7.95 4.21 5.18
N ASN A 101 -7.32 4.52 6.31
CA ASN A 101 -7.86 4.17 7.63
C ASN A 101 -9.20 4.87 7.91
N ASN A 102 -9.28 6.17 7.60
CA ASN A 102 -10.52 6.93 7.78
C ASN A 102 -11.68 6.38 6.93
N LEU A 103 -11.41 5.78 5.76
CA LEU A 103 -12.45 5.13 4.95
C LEU A 103 -12.96 3.83 5.57
N MET A 104 -12.09 3.05 6.23
CA MET A 104 -12.52 1.89 7.00
C MET A 104 -13.38 2.28 8.21
N ASP A 105 -13.08 3.42 8.83
CA ASP A 105 -13.89 3.93 9.96
C ASP A 105 -15.26 4.46 9.49
N LYS A 106 -15.34 5.06 8.30
CA LYS A 106 -16.60 5.52 7.67
C LYS A 106 -17.56 4.41 7.21
N THR A 107 -17.17 3.13 7.28
CA THR A 107 -18.14 2.03 7.11
C THR A 107 -19.21 2.00 8.22
N GLN A 108 -19.04 2.78 9.30
CA GLN A 108 -20.17 3.28 10.09
C GLN A 108 -20.82 4.45 9.35
N LEU A 109 -21.80 4.12 8.50
CA LEU A 109 -22.55 5.07 7.67
C LEU A 109 -23.11 6.23 8.52
N ASP A 110 -22.61 7.43 8.26
CA ASP A 110 -23.33 8.67 8.59
C ASP A 110 -24.57 8.73 7.68
N PRO A 111 -25.81 8.70 8.22
CA PRO A 111 -27.04 8.75 7.42
C PRO A 111 -27.19 10.04 6.60
N THR A 112 -26.37 11.08 6.86
CA THR A 112 -26.36 12.33 6.09
C THR A 112 -25.37 12.37 4.93
N GLU A 113 -24.47 11.38 4.76
CA GLU A 113 -23.61 11.31 3.57
C GLU A 113 -24.36 10.68 2.39
N LEU A 114 -24.27 11.34 1.22
CA LEU A 114 -24.81 10.81 -0.04
C LEU A 114 -24.08 9.51 -0.42
N PRO A 115 -24.79 8.48 -0.91
CA PRO A 115 -24.15 7.26 -1.35
C PRO A 115 -23.18 7.57 -2.50
N PHE A 116 -21.94 7.15 -2.35
CA PHE A 116 -20.94 7.25 -3.41
C PHE A 116 -21.37 6.33 -4.56
N THR A 117 -21.83 6.91 -5.68
CA THR A 117 -22.24 6.16 -6.86
C THR A 117 -21.29 6.48 -8.00
N ASP A 118 -20.76 5.45 -8.66
CA ASP A 118 -19.92 5.60 -9.86
C ASP A 118 -20.77 5.82 -11.13
N VAL A 119 -22.05 6.14 -10.96
CA VAL A 119 -23.03 6.29 -12.04
C VAL A 119 -23.60 7.70 -11.93
N ILE A 120 -23.39 8.52 -12.96
CA ILE A 120 -24.13 9.78 -13.07
C ILE A 120 -25.56 9.41 -13.44
N SER A 121 -26.45 9.38 -12.45
CA SER A 121 -27.89 9.36 -12.69
C SER A 121 -28.31 10.75 -13.17
N LEU A 122 -28.63 10.86 -14.46
CA LEU A 122 -29.24 12.02 -15.10
C LEU A 122 -30.77 12.02 -14.90
#